data_AF-A0A0B2W045-F1
#
_entry.id   AF-A0A0B2W045-F1
#
_cell.length_a   1.000
_cell.length_b   1.000
_cell.length_c   1.000
_cell.angle_alpha   90.00
_cell.angle_beta   90.00
_cell.angle_gamma   90.00
#
_symmetry.space_group_name_H-M   'P 1'
#
loop_
_entity.id
_entity.type
_entity.pdbx_description
1 polymer ?
#
loop_
_entity_poly.entity_id
_entity_poly.type
_entity_poly.pdbx_seq_one_letter_code
_entity_poly.pdbx_strand_id
1 'polypeptide(L)'
;MRDCNEFPGNARSCKETFRLYATQVSGKEEISDSWDKTHWDLIDRITADTGRHSKHESSAAAVNQEVRSYTVTKDAVYFAFHDSGACISILNVKIFYEICPETTRSFIVFPQTITGPEADSIIAVPGKCVPNASPVGSTKPTYVCKATGAWAMPTGECKCNAGYVGSAKHSTCAGPFFFFFISASL
;
A
#
# COMPACT_ATOMS: atom_id res chain seq x y z
N MET A 1 -8.17 -8.89 23.31
CA MET A 1 -9.55 -9.35 23.57
C MET A 1 -9.52 -10.21 24.81
N ARG A 2 -10.53 -10.16 25.68
CA ARG A 2 -10.58 -11.00 26.90
C ARG A 2 -11.30 -12.32 26.64
N ASP A 3 -10.79 -13.40 27.24
CA ASP A 3 -11.41 -14.72 27.16
C ASP A 3 -12.77 -14.74 27.88
N CYS A 4 -13.80 -15.30 27.25
CA CYS A 4 -15.14 -15.37 27.81
C CYS A 4 -15.23 -16.26 29.06
N ASN A 5 -14.33 -17.23 29.23
CA ASN A 5 -14.27 -18.10 30.41
C ASN A 5 -13.80 -17.36 31.67
N GLU A 6 -13.21 -16.16 31.52
CA GLU A 6 -12.76 -15.32 32.62
C GLU A 6 -13.89 -14.52 33.28
N PHE A 7 -15.11 -14.61 32.76
CA PHE A 7 -16.27 -13.92 33.31
C PHE A 7 -17.02 -14.81 34.31
N PRO A 8 -17.32 -14.30 35.51
CA PRO A 8 -18.05 -15.07 36.52
C PRO A 8 -19.45 -15.45 36.02
N GLY A 9 -19.84 -16.70 36.24
CA GLY A 9 -21.18 -17.20 35.88
C GLY A 9 -21.33 -17.69 34.43
N ASN A 10 -20.23 -17.94 33.70
CA ASN A 10 -20.23 -18.39 32.30
C ASN A 10 -21.08 -17.48 31.43
N ALA A 11 -20.57 -16.29 31.11
CA ALA A 11 -21.27 -15.28 30.31
C ALA A 11 -21.65 -15.84 28.92
N ARG A 12 -22.83 -16.47 28.80
CA ARG A 12 -23.29 -17.14 27.57
C ARG A 12 -23.49 -16.19 26.39
N SER A 13 -23.70 -14.90 26.67
CA SER A 13 -23.80 -13.85 25.66
C SER A 13 -22.44 -13.32 25.20
N CYS A 14 -21.36 -13.62 25.93
CA CYS A 14 -20.02 -13.13 25.62
C CYS A 14 -19.56 -13.60 24.24
N LYS A 15 -18.89 -12.70 23.53
CA LYS A 15 -18.25 -12.96 22.23
C LYS A 15 -16.76 -12.67 22.30
N GLU A 16 -16.01 -13.30 21.41
CA GLU A 16 -14.55 -13.12 21.29
C GLU A 16 -14.19 -12.71 19.86
N THR A 17 -15.16 -12.06 19.21
CA THR A 17 -15.07 -11.59 17.84
C THR A 17 -15.83 -10.30 17.69
N PHE A 18 -15.35 -9.41 16.85
CA PHE A 18 -16.12 -8.27 16.35
C PHE A 18 -16.18 -8.32 14.82
N ARG A 19 -17.09 -7.56 14.21
CA ARG A 19 -17.20 -7.49 12.75
C ARG A 19 -16.62 -6.17 12.26
N LEU A 20 -15.81 -6.24 11.21
CA LEU A 20 -15.32 -5.09 10.46
C LEU A 20 -16.19 -4.91 9.22
N TYR A 21 -16.74 -3.72 9.06
CA TYR A 21 -17.54 -3.34 7.92
C TYR A 21 -16.89 -2.18 7.16
N ALA A 22 -17.20 -2.06 5.87
CA ALA A 22 -16.90 -0.87 5.08
C ALA A 22 -18.09 -0.43 4.23
N THR A 23 -18.14 0.85 3.92
CA THR A 23 -19.02 1.40 2.89
C THR A 23 -18.28 2.47 2.11
N GLN A 24 -18.70 2.68 0.87
CA GLN A 24 -18.05 3.61 -0.05
C GLN A 24 -19.07 4.62 -0.54
N VAL A 25 -18.66 5.88 -0.65
CA VAL A 25 -19.51 6.99 -1.12
C VAL A 25 -18.84 7.74 -2.28
N SER A 26 -19.67 8.32 -3.15
CA SER A 26 -19.22 9.17 -4.26
C SER A 26 -19.78 10.59 -4.14
N GLY A 27 -18.96 11.59 -4.46
CA GLY A 27 -19.38 12.99 -4.50
C GLY A 27 -19.93 13.51 -3.16
N LYS A 28 -21.23 13.86 -3.12
CA LYS A 28 -21.92 14.45 -1.96
C LYS A 28 -22.83 13.46 -1.23
N GLU A 29 -22.69 12.17 -1.49
CA GLU A 29 -23.43 11.14 -0.78
C GLU A 29 -23.01 11.14 0.70
N GLU A 30 -23.97 11.38 1.59
CA GLU A 30 -23.76 11.36 3.04
C GLU A 30 -24.11 9.99 3.59
N ILE A 31 -23.32 9.52 4.57
CA ILE A 31 -23.65 8.31 5.29
C ILE A 31 -24.75 8.63 6.28
N SER A 32 -25.81 7.82 6.25
CA SER A 32 -26.88 7.90 7.25
C SER A 32 -26.33 7.71 8.66
N ASP A 33 -26.72 8.57 9.59
CA ASP A 33 -26.44 8.41 11.02
C ASP A 33 -27.08 7.14 11.61
N SER A 34 -28.10 6.60 10.94
CA SER A 34 -28.75 5.35 11.34
C SER A 34 -28.02 4.14 10.76
N TRP A 35 -27.65 3.20 11.63
CA TRP A 35 -27.04 1.92 11.22
C TRP A 35 -28.03 1.08 10.40
N ASP A 36 -27.70 0.85 9.13
CA ASP A 36 -28.44 -0.03 8.24
C ASP A 36 -27.49 -1.03 7.58
N LYS A 37 -27.60 -2.30 7.96
CA LYS A 37 -26.73 -3.39 7.46
C LYS A 37 -26.75 -3.55 5.94
N THR A 38 -27.76 -3.04 5.24
CA THR A 38 -27.85 -3.17 3.78
C THR A 38 -26.87 -2.25 3.03
N HIS A 39 -26.39 -1.19 3.69
CA HIS A 39 -25.46 -0.22 3.11
C HIS A 39 -23.99 -0.46 3.49
N TRP A 40 -23.72 -1.52 4.27
CA TRP A 40 -22.38 -1.83 4.78
C TRP A 40 -21.94 -3.23 4.34
N ASP A 41 -20.81 -3.30 3.66
CA ASP A 41 -20.16 -4.54 3.29
C ASP A 41 -19.44 -5.14 4.50
N LEU A 42 -19.72 -6.41 4.80
CA LEU A 42 -18.94 -7.15 5.80
C LEU A 42 -17.57 -7.48 5.22
N ILE A 43 -16.50 -6.90 5.76
CA ILE A 43 -15.13 -7.23 5.38
C ILE A 43 -14.74 -8.56 6.01
N ASP A 44 -14.81 -8.65 7.34
CA ASP A 44 -14.48 -9.87 8.06
C ASP A 44 -15.05 -9.87 9.50
N ARG A 45 -15.09 -11.06 10.10
CA ARG A 45 -15.27 -11.24 11.54
C ARG A 45 -13.91 -11.48 12.20
N ILE A 46 -13.38 -10.44 12.80
CA ILE A 46 -12.07 -10.42 13.44
C ILE A 46 -12.10 -11.15 14.78
N THR A 47 -11.10 -11.99 15.04
CA THR A 47 -10.88 -12.68 16.32
C THR A 47 -9.47 -12.46 16.84
N ALA A 48 -9.11 -13.11 17.94
CA ALA A 48 -7.80 -13.03 18.56
C ALA A 48 -6.98 -14.29 18.25
N ASP A 49 -6.39 -14.33 17.05
CA ASP A 49 -5.65 -15.50 16.55
C ASP A 49 -4.37 -15.80 17.35
N THR A 50 -3.72 -14.76 17.88
CA THR A 50 -2.46 -14.88 18.63
C THR A 50 -2.64 -15.17 20.12
N GLY A 51 -3.89 -15.16 20.61
CA GLY A 51 -4.22 -15.46 22.00
C GLY A 51 -5.12 -14.41 22.64
N ARG A 52 -5.79 -14.83 23.71
CA ARG A 52 -6.71 -14.01 24.49
C ARG A 52 -6.05 -13.56 25.78
N HIS A 53 -6.46 -12.40 26.28
CA HIS A 53 -6.05 -11.94 27.58
C HIS A 53 -6.76 -12.77 28.68
N SER A 54 -5.98 -13.53 29.45
CA SER A 54 -6.41 -14.25 30.67
C SER A 54 -5.77 -13.64 31.91
N LYS A 55 -6.46 -13.67 33.05
CA LYS A 55 -5.90 -13.23 34.34
C LYS A 55 -4.80 -14.18 34.86
N HIS A 56 -4.76 -15.41 34.37
CA HIS A 56 -3.86 -16.46 34.82
C HIS A 56 -2.55 -16.55 34.03
N GLU A 57 -2.42 -15.82 32.92
CA GLU A 57 -1.20 -15.74 32.13
C GLU A 57 -0.45 -14.43 32.42
N SER A 58 0.78 -14.55 32.92
CA SER A 58 1.64 -13.43 33.32
C SER A 58 2.44 -12.82 32.16
N SER A 59 2.31 -13.33 30.94
CA SER A 59 2.95 -12.75 29.76
C SER A 59 2.13 -11.55 29.27
N ALA A 60 2.83 -10.51 28.83
CA ALA A 60 2.30 -9.25 28.31
C ALA A 60 0.95 -9.41 27.60
N ALA A 61 -0.02 -8.55 27.92
CA ALA A 61 -1.36 -8.54 27.34
C ALA A 61 -1.31 -8.91 25.85
N ALA A 62 -1.95 -10.01 25.46
CA ALA A 62 -1.92 -10.51 24.09
C ALA A 62 -2.48 -9.44 23.12
N VAL A 63 -1.57 -8.69 22.49
CA VAL A 63 -1.88 -7.69 21.47
C VAL A 63 -1.99 -8.44 20.14
N ASN A 64 -3.21 -8.51 19.62
CA ASN A 64 -3.48 -9.15 18.34
C ASN A 64 -3.34 -8.11 17.23
N GLN A 65 -2.72 -8.51 16.12
CA GLN A 65 -2.60 -7.68 14.92
C GLN A 65 -3.26 -8.39 13.75
N GLU A 66 -4.28 -7.75 13.20
CA GLU A 66 -5.10 -8.30 12.12
C GLU A 66 -5.04 -7.36 10.92
N VAL A 67 -4.72 -7.91 9.75
CA VAL A 67 -4.63 -7.16 8.49
C VAL A 67 -5.68 -7.71 7.53
N ARG A 68 -6.48 -6.81 6.94
CA ARG A 68 -7.49 -7.14 5.94
C ARG A 68 -7.44 -6.14 4.79
N SER A 69 -7.71 -6.63 3.59
CA SER A 69 -7.79 -5.83 2.36
C SER A 69 -9.24 -5.58 1.97
N TYR A 70 -9.51 -4.43 1.37
CA TYR A 70 -10.82 -4.08 0.82
C TYR A 70 -10.63 -3.25 -0.45
N THR A 71 -11.31 -3.62 -1.54
CA THR A 71 -11.17 -2.95 -2.84
C THR A 71 -11.96 -1.65 -2.86
N VAL A 72 -11.26 -0.54 -3.04
CA VAL A 72 -11.86 0.79 -3.14
C VAL A 72 -12.12 1.14 -4.61
N THR A 73 -13.36 1.49 -4.93
CA THR A 73 -13.84 1.85 -6.26
C THR A 73 -14.53 3.22 -6.32
N LYS A 74 -14.85 3.83 -5.17
CA LYS A 74 -15.42 5.18 -5.07
C LYS A 74 -14.45 6.18 -4.42
N ASP A 75 -14.91 7.43 -4.27
CA ASP A 75 -14.10 8.57 -3.85
C ASP A 75 -13.67 8.50 -2.37
N ALA A 76 -14.52 7.93 -1.51
CA ALA A 76 -14.24 7.78 -0.09
C ALA A 76 -14.76 6.45 0.45
N VAL A 77 -14.07 5.95 1.48
CA VAL A 77 -14.43 4.73 2.20
C VAL A 77 -14.53 5.03 3.70
N TYR A 78 -15.54 4.47 4.33
CA TYR A 78 -15.75 4.53 5.77
C TYR A 78 -15.70 3.12 6.33
N PHE A 79 -15.04 2.96 7.48
CA PHE A 79 -14.92 1.68 8.18
C PHE A 79 -15.72 1.73 9.48
N ALA A 80 -16.39 0.64 9.80
CA ALA A 80 -17.14 0.50 11.05
C ALA A 80 -16.77 -0.79 11.79
N PHE A 81 -16.66 -0.67 13.11
CA PHE A 81 -16.38 -1.77 14.02
C PHE A 81 -17.66 -2.08 14.78
N HIS A 82 -18.25 -3.23 14.49
CA HIS A 82 -19.49 -3.66 15.14
C HIS A 82 -19.21 -4.76 16.15
N ASP A 83 -19.31 -4.41 17.43
CA ASP A 83 -19.30 -5.37 18.53
C ASP A 83 -20.72 -5.82 18.89
N SER A 84 -20.87 -7.11 19.19
CA SER A 84 -22.14 -7.73 19.61
C SER A 84 -22.07 -8.34 21.02
N GLY A 85 -21.14 -7.89 21.86
CA GLY A 85 -20.99 -8.35 23.24
C GLY A 85 -19.62 -8.95 23.55
N ALA A 86 -18.56 -8.48 22.90
CA ALA A 86 -17.19 -8.88 23.17
C ALA A 86 -16.49 -7.90 24.11
N CYS A 87 -15.60 -8.40 24.96
CA CYS A 87 -14.75 -7.54 25.78
C CYS A 87 -13.44 -7.27 25.03
N ILE A 88 -13.42 -6.15 24.28
CA ILE A 88 -12.34 -5.78 23.38
C ILE A 88 -11.82 -4.38 23.66
N SER A 89 -10.58 -4.13 23.27
CA SER A 89 -9.98 -2.79 23.23
C SER A 89 -9.22 -2.66 21.91
N ILE A 90 -9.58 -1.67 21.12
CA ILE A 90 -8.90 -1.35 19.86
C ILE A 90 -7.78 -0.36 20.20
N LEU A 91 -6.53 -0.78 20.04
CA LEU A 91 -5.36 0.03 20.42
C LEU A 91 -4.88 0.94 19.29
N ASN A 92 -4.94 0.46 18.04
CA ASN A 92 -4.48 1.17 16.87
C ASN A 92 -5.27 0.70 15.64
N VAL A 93 -5.66 1.64 14.78
CA VAL A 93 -6.23 1.38 13.47
C VAL A 93 -5.35 2.10 12.45
N LYS A 94 -4.69 1.32 11.58
CA LYS A 94 -3.87 1.85 10.49
C LYS A 94 -4.52 1.47 9.16
N ILE A 95 -4.97 2.48 8.42
CA ILE A 95 -5.46 2.33 7.05
C ILE A 95 -4.33 2.76 6.12
N PHE A 96 -3.99 1.91 5.15
CA PHE A 96 -2.91 2.17 4.20
C PHE A 96 -3.18 1.47 2.87
N TYR A 97 -2.48 1.90 1.83
CA TYR A 97 -2.39 1.23 0.55
C TYR A 97 -0.92 1.13 0.15
N GLU A 98 -0.58 0.12 -0.64
CA GLU A 98 0.78 -0.08 -1.12
C GLU A 98 0.99 0.61 -2.46
N ILE A 99 2.21 1.11 -2.65
CA ILE A 99 2.65 1.74 -3.90
C ILE A 99 4.01 1.21 -4.29
N CYS A 100 4.25 1.10 -5.59
CA CYS A 100 5.58 1.04 -6.13
C CYS A 100 6.09 2.47 -6.33
N PRO A 101 7.15 2.90 -5.61
CA PRO A 101 7.63 4.28 -5.67
C PRO A 101 8.21 4.61 -7.04
N GLU A 102 8.23 5.90 -7.40
CA GLU A 102 8.93 6.34 -8.61
C GLU A 102 10.40 5.93 -8.53
N THR A 103 10.90 5.31 -9.59
CA THR A 103 12.30 4.87 -9.66
C THR A 103 12.86 5.05 -11.05
N THR A 104 14.15 5.37 -11.13
CA THR A 104 14.88 5.44 -12.39
C THR A 104 15.88 4.29 -12.47
N ARG A 105 15.83 3.53 -13.55
CA ARG A 105 16.72 2.38 -13.80
C ARG A 105 17.08 2.32 -15.27
N SER A 106 18.36 2.13 -15.58
CA SER A 106 18.84 2.03 -16.97
C SER A 106 18.36 3.18 -17.87
N PHE A 107 18.42 4.42 -17.34
CA PHE A 107 17.95 5.64 -18.00
C PHE A 107 16.44 5.65 -18.34
N ILE A 108 15.65 4.82 -17.65
CA ILE A 108 14.19 4.77 -17.75
C ILE A 108 13.59 5.19 -16.41
N VAL A 109 12.67 6.13 -16.43
CA VAL A 109 11.84 6.54 -15.30
C VAL A 109 10.57 5.69 -15.31
N PHE A 110 10.31 5.01 -14.20
CA PHE A 110 9.06 4.32 -13.93
C PHE A 110 8.27 5.15 -12.91
N PRO A 111 7.05 5.59 -13.24
CA PRO A 111 6.28 6.46 -12.36
C PRO A 111 5.82 5.72 -11.11
N GLN A 112 5.52 6.48 -10.06
CA GLN A 112 4.83 5.93 -8.89
C GLN A 112 3.52 5.27 -9.34
N THR A 113 3.30 4.03 -8.92
CA THR A 113 2.15 3.23 -9.33
C THR A 113 1.49 2.59 -8.11
N ILE A 114 0.18 2.74 -7.97
CA ILE A 114 -0.61 2.05 -6.94
C ILE A 114 -0.66 0.56 -7.29
N THR A 115 -0.50 -0.31 -6.30
CA THR A 115 -0.55 -1.76 -6.52
C THR A 115 -1.95 -2.21 -6.95
N GLY A 116 -2.03 -3.42 -7.52
CA GLY A 116 -3.34 -3.99 -7.86
C GLY A 116 -4.19 -4.33 -6.63
N PRO A 117 -5.49 -4.66 -6.84
CA PRO A 117 -6.47 -4.82 -5.77
C PRO A 117 -6.32 -6.12 -4.96
N GLU A 118 -5.63 -7.12 -5.50
CA GLU A 118 -5.47 -8.45 -4.92
C GLU A 118 -4.06 -8.66 -4.34
N ALA A 119 -3.93 -9.55 -3.34
CA ALA A 119 -2.69 -9.78 -2.60
C ALA A 119 -1.54 -10.37 -3.46
N ASP A 120 -1.87 -11.02 -4.56
CA ASP A 120 -0.95 -11.61 -5.54
C ASP A 120 -0.91 -10.85 -6.87
N SER A 121 -1.53 -9.66 -6.91
CA SER A 121 -1.59 -8.86 -8.12
C SER A 121 -0.20 -8.42 -8.61
N ILE A 122 -0.02 -8.48 -9.93
CA ILE A 122 1.16 -8.00 -10.64
C ILE A 122 0.72 -7.14 -11.82
N ILE A 123 1.29 -5.94 -11.93
CA ILE A 123 0.96 -5.00 -12.99
C ILE A 123 2.23 -4.60 -13.76
N ALA A 124 2.18 -4.72 -15.08
CA ALA A 124 3.28 -4.28 -15.94
C ALA A 124 3.16 -2.77 -16.19
N VAL A 125 4.14 -2.02 -15.71
CA VAL A 125 4.17 -0.55 -15.80
C VAL A 125 5.13 -0.14 -16.90
N PRO A 126 4.67 0.62 -17.92
CA PRO A 126 5.55 1.15 -18.95
C PRO A 126 6.43 2.26 -18.37
N GLY A 127 7.71 2.24 -18.74
CA GLY A 127 8.66 3.29 -18.39
C GLY A 127 8.84 4.31 -19.52
N LYS A 128 9.42 5.46 -19.20
CA LYS A 128 9.82 6.49 -20.16
C LYS A 128 11.31 6.77 -20.04
N CYS A 129 12.02 6.90 -21.16
CA CYS A 129 13.41 7.33 -21.11
C CYS A 129 13.54 8.70 -20.42
N VAL A 130 14.62 8.87 -19.66
CA VAL A 130 15.03 10.17 -19.12
C VAL A 130 15.22 11.18 -20.27
N PRO A 131 15.16 12.50 -19.99
CA PRO A 131 15.46 13.51 -21.00
C PRO A 131 16.81 13.26 -21.68
N ASN A 132 16.85 13.49 -22.99
CA ASN A 132 18.03 13.27 -23.84
C ASN A 132 18.51 11.81 -23.93
N ALA A 133 17.61 10.85 -23.71
CA ALA A 133 17.85 9.43 -23.97
C ALA A 133 16.78 8.87 -24.90
N SER A 134 17.15 7.84 -25.65
CA SER A 134 16.25 7.10 -26.55
C SER A 134 16.26 5.60 -26.23
N PRO A 135 15.15 4.87 -26.46
CA PRO A 135 15.10 3.43 -26.25
C PRO A 135 16.11 2.70 -27.15
N VAL A 136 16.69 1.62 -26.64
CA VAL A 136 17.54 0.74 -27.44
C VAL A 136 16.68 -0.39 -28.01
N GLY A 137 16.63 -0.50 -29.34
CA GLY A 137 15.82 -1.50 -30.02
C GLY A 137 14.33 -1.18 -30.03
N SER A 138 13.50 -2.21 -30.25
CA SER A 138 12.05 -2.08 -30.39
C SER A 138 11.27 -2.45 -29.12
N THR A 139 11.94 -2.95 -28.09
CA THR A 139 11.31 -3.38 -26.85
C THR A 139 10.88 -2.18 -26.03
N LYS A 140 9.57 -2.06 -25.76
CA LYS A 140 9.05 -1.04 -24.87
C LYS A 140 9.54 -1.32 -23.44
N PRO A 141 10.14 -0.34 -22.76
CA PRO A 141 10.62 -0.58 -21.41
C PRO A 141 9.46 -0.77 -20.44
N THR A 142 9.53 -1.83 -19.65
CA THR A 142 8.48 -2.19 -18.67
C THR A 142 9.11 -2.64 -17.36
N TYR A 143 8.36 -2.46 -16.27
CA TYR A 143 8.74 -2.97 -14.96
C TYR A 143 7.48 -3.49 -14.25
N VAL A 144 7.57 -4.61 -13.53
CA VAL A 144 6.41 -5.20 -12.87
C VAL A 144 6.31 -4.66 -11.45
N CYS A 145 5.21 -3.99 -11.13
CA CYS A 145 4.86 -3.61 -9.76
C CYS A 145 4.05 -4.74 -9.12
N LYS A 146 4.50 -5.23 -7.96
CA LYS A 146 3.82 -6.29 -7.19
C LYS A 146 2.89 -5.69 -6.13
N ALA A 147 1.89 -6.47 -5.69
CA ALA A 147 1.02 -6.16 -4.56
C ALA A 147 1.77 -5.72 -3.27
N THR A 148 3.01 -6.16 -3.08
CA THR A 148 3.88 -5.77 -1.95
C THR A 148 4.51 -4.37 -2.06
N GLY A 149 4.24 -3.62 -3.14
CA GLY A 149 4.93 -2.34 -3.44
C GLY A 149 6.35 -2.50 -4.01
N ALA A 150 6.80 -3.74 -4.20
CA ALA A 150 8.12 -4.04 -4.75
C ALA A 150 8.12 -4.10 -6.29
N TRP A 151 9.15 -3.50 -6.90
CA TRP A 151 9.43 -3.61 -8.33
C TRP A 151 10.19 -4.91 -8.69
N ALA A 152 9.80 -5.58 -9.77
CA ALA A 152 10.41 -6.83 -10.25
C ALA A 152 10.41 -6.94 -11.78
N MET A 153 11.32 -7.74 -12.35
CA MET A 153 11.36 -8.05 -13.79
C MET A 153 11.46 -6.81 -14.71
N PRO A 154 12.54 -6.00 -14.62
CA PRO A 154 12.73 -4.87 -15.52
C PRO A 154 13.05 -5.35 -16.94
N THR A 155 12.44 -4.72 -17.94
CA THR A 155 12.64 -5.01 -19.35
C THR A 155 12.92 -3.71 -20.10
N GLY A 156 13.83 -3.77 -21.08
CA GLY A 156 14.23 -2.62 -21.89
C GLY A 156 15.31 -1.75 -21.26
N GLU A 157 15.96 -0.93 -22.08
CA GLU A 157 16.96 0.05 -21.68
C GLU A 157 16.87 1.30 -22.56
N CYS A 158 17.28 2.45 -22.03
CA CYS A 158 17.51 3.65 -22.82
C CYS A 158 18.99 4.01 -22.83
N LYS A 159 19.45 4.68 -23.88
CA LYS A 159 20.81 5.24 -23.99
C LYS A 159 20.74 6.73 -24.23
N CYS A 160 21.69 7.46 -23.67
CA CYS A 160 21.83 8.88 -23.93
C CYS A 160 22.02 9.13 -25.43
N ASN A 161 21.36 10.18 -25.92
CA ASN A 161 21.46 10.63 -27.30
C ASN A 161 22.88 11.15 -27.57
N ALA A 162 23.25 11.23 -28.84
CA ALA A 162 24.53 11.80 -29.25
C ALA A 162 24.71 13.22 -28.65
N GLY A 163 25.90 13.48 -28.11
CA GLY A 163 26.21 14.74 -27.42
C GLY A 163 25.80 14.79 -25.94
N TYR A 164 25.30 13.70 -25.37
CA TYR A 164 24.99 13.58 -23.94
C TYR A 164 25.76 12.43 -23.30
N VAL A 165 26.19 12.62 -22.06
CA VAL A 165 26.87 11.61 -21.25
C VAL A 165 25.97 11.19 -20.09
N GLY A 166 25.86 9.88 -19.89
CA GLY A 166 25.07 9.30 -18.81
C GLY A 166 25.73 9.49 -17.45
N SER A 167 24.95 9.78 -16.43
CA SER A 167 25.42 9.78 -15.05
C SER A 167 25.80 8.36 -14.61
N ALA A 168 26.76 8.24 -13.68
CA ALA A 168 27.19 6.94 -13.15
C ALA A 168 26.06 6.13 -12.49
N LYS A 169 25.00 6.81 -12.02
CA LYS A 169 23.80 6.18 -11.45
C LYS A 169 22.75 5.81 -12.49
N HIS A 170 23.02 6.05 -13.77
CA HIS A 170 22.09 5.83 -14.90
C HIS A 170 20.73 6.53 -14.73
N SER A 171 20.74 7.71 -14.08
CA SER A 171 19.53 8.46 -13.74
C SER A 171 19.31 9.69 -14.60
N THR A 172 20.34 10.18 -15.28
CA THR A 172 20.29 11.40 -16.09
C THR A 172 21.26 11.32 -17.26
N CYS A 173 20.94 12.04 -18.34
CA CYS A 173 21.84 12.29 -19.46
C CYS A 173 22.14 13.79 -19.51
N ALA A 174 23.38 14.17 -19.20
CA ALA A 174 23.82 15.55 -19.18
C ALA A 174 24.61 15.89 -20.44
N GLY A 175 24.35 17.07 -21.01
CA GLY A 175 25.17 17.60 -22.10
C GLY A 175 26.54 18.03 -21.58
N PRO A 176 27.54 18.23 -22.46
CA PRO A 176 28.82 18.79 -22.05
C PRO A 176 28.60 20.18 -21.44
N PHE A 177 29.02 20.35 -20.19
CA PHE A 177 29.31 21.68 -19.65
C PHE A 177 30.58 22.17 -20.35
N PHE A 178 30.44 23.00 -21.38
CA PHE A 178 31.57 23.74 -21.94
C PHE A 178 32.05 24.74 -20.89
N PHE A 179 33.02 24.36 -20.06
CA PHE A 179 33.85 25.32 -19.33
C PHE A 179 34.79 26.00 -20.32
N PHE A 180 34.44 27.20 -20.78
CA PHE A 180 35.42 28.09 -21.40
C PHE A 180 36.34 28.62 -20.29
N PHE A 181 37.55 28.09 -20.19
CA PHE A 181 38.62 28.76 -19.47
C PHE A 181 39.08 29.96 -20.31
N ILE A 182 38.55 31.15 -20.01
CA ILE A 182 39.12 32.39 -20.52
C ILE A 182 40.37 32.64 -19.68
N SER A 183 41.53 32.20 -20.16
CA SER A 183 42.80 32.63 -19.60
C SER A 183 43.12 34.03 -20.15
N ALA A 184 42.97 35.05 -19.31
CA ALA A 184 43.55 36.36 -19.58
C ALA A 184 45.01 36.32 -19.11
N SER A 185 45.95 36.37 -20.05
CA SER A 185 47.34 36.70 -19.73
C SER A 185 47.43 38.22 -19.65
N LEU A 186 47.84 38.74 -18.48
CA LEU A 186 48.20 40.15 -18.32
C LEU A 186 49.54 40.45 -18.98
#